data_AF-A0A2G8KX12-F1
#
_entry.id   AF-A0A2G8KX12-F1
#
_cell.length_a   1.000
_cell.length_b   1.000
_cell.length_c   1.000
_cell.angle_alpha   90.00
_cell.angle_beta   90.00
_cell.angle_gamma   90.00
#
_symmetry.space_group_name_H-M   'P 1'
#
loop_
_entity.id
_entity.type
_entity.pdbx_description
1 polymer ?
#
loop_
_entity_poly.entity_id
_entity_poly.type
_entity_poly.pdbx_seq_one_letter_code
_entity_poly.pdbx_strand_id
1 'polypeptide(L)'
;MASLDSPGLCLIFLCYLAIPLFYFLTFAFAKRSKQKVINHLVVRPGMTDNNASLAHQTNERSRQTCKKAELRYTMVSALVYCTFTICWTPLCIVHLVNRNSPVASWVYHYCFLLIYTNSCLNPFIYAGLNRNFRRKIKQLLRLEVD
;
A
#
# COMPACT_ATOMS: atom_id res chain seq x y z
N MET A 1 11.62 -6.59 38.42
CA MET A 1 12.35 -6.17 37.20
C MET A 1 12.23 -7.30 36.19
N ALA A 2 11.10 -7.37 35.48
CA ALA A 2 10.80 -8.45 34.55
C ALA A 2 11.41 -8.13 33.18
N SER A 3 12.53 -8.79 32.91
CA SER A 3 13.09 -9.13 31.59
C SER A 3 12.44 -8.43 30.40
N LEU A 4 13.16 -7.43 29.89
CA LEU A 4 12.97 -6.78 28.59
C LEU A 4 13.17 -7.74 27.39
N ASP A 5 13.37 -9.05 27.64
CA ASP A 5 13.69 -10.11 26.68
C ASP A 5 12.48 -11.01 26.34
N SER A 6 11.31 -10.47 25.98
CA SER A 6 10.38 -11.32 25.20
C SER A 6 10.82 -11.26 23.74
N PRO A 7 11.29 -12.37 23.15
CA PRO A 7 11.60 -12.43 21.72
C PRO A 7 10.42 -11.96 20.85
N GLY A 8 9.18 -12.13 21.33
CA GLY A 8 7.97 -11.61 20.68
C GLY A 8 7.91 -10.09 20.52
N LEU A 9 8.35 -9.31 21.52
CA LEU A 9 8.36 -7.84 21.42
C LEU A 9 9.42 -7.36 20.43
N CYS A 10 10.61 -7.95 20.48
CA CYS A 10 11.67 -7.67 19.52
C CYS A 10 11.25 -8.03 18.08
N LEU A 11 10.55 -9.15 17.88
CA LEU A 11 9.99 -9.53 16.58
C LEU A 11 8.95 -8.53 16.10
N ILE A 12 8.08 -8.04 16.97
CA ILE A 12 7.08 -7.01 16.64
C ILE A 12 7.77 -5.71 16.19
N PHE A 13 8.72 -5.20 16.97
CA PHE A 13 9.47 -3.98 16.61
C PHE A 13 10.31 -4.18 15.35
N LEU A 14 10.94 -5.34 15.17
CA LEU A 14 11.66 -5.71 13.95
C LEU A 14 10.72 -5.70 12.75
N CYS A 15 9.53 -6.29 12.84
CA CYS A 15 8.55 -6.25 11.76
C CYS A 15 8.10 -4.80 11.48
N TYR A 16 7.86 -3.99 12.52
CA TYR A 16 7.46 -2.60 12.37
C TYR A 16 8.51 -1.70 11.71
N LEU A 17 9.81 -2.03 11.83
CA LEU A 17 10.90 -1.31 11.17
C LEU A 17 11.28 -1.92 9.81
N ALA A 18 11.26 -3.24 9.70
CA ALA A 18 11.60 -3.97 8.48
C ALA A 18 10.56 -3.75 7.37
N ILE A 19 9.26 -3.68 7.69
CA ILE A 19 8.19 -3.46 6.71
C ILE A 19 8.31 -2.08 6.03
N PRO A 20 8.41 -0.94 6.74
CA PRO A 20 8.59 0.36 6.09
C PRO A 20 9.94 0.49 5.40
N LEU A 21 11.01 -0.15 5.91
CA LEU A 21 12.29 -0.19 5.22
C LEU A 21 12.19 -0.97 3.90
N PHE A 22 11.63 -2.17 3.91
CA PHE A 22 11.42 -2.99 2.73
C PHE A 22 10.51 -2.29 1.71
N TYR A 23 9.46 -1.62 2.17
CA TYR A 23 8.61 -0.78 1.33
C TYR A 23 9.39 0.38 0.70
N PHE A 24 10.15 1.12 1.50
CA PHE A 24 10.99 2.22 1.02
C PHE A 24 12.01 1.74 -0.01
N LEU A 25 12.64 0.58 0.22
CA LEU A 25 13.56 -0.05 -0.72
C LEU A 25 12.86 -0.45 -2.02
N THR A 26 11.67 -1.05 -1.93
CA THR A 26 10.88 -1.46 -3.10
C THR A 26 10.42 -0.25 -3.91
N PHE A 27 9.98 0.82 -3.24
CA PHE A 27 9.60 2.07 -3.86
C PHE A 27 10.80 2.80 -4.48
N ALA A 28 11.91 2.89 -3.77
CA ALA A 28 13.15 3.50 -4.26
C ALA A 28 13.70 2.73 -5.46
N PHE A 29 13.65 1.39 -5.43
CA PHE A 29 14.02 0.55 -6.55
C PHE A 29 13.08 0.77 -7.75
N ALA A 30 11.77 0.76 -7.55
CA ALA A 30 10.79 1.02 -8.60
C ALA A 30 11.00 2.42 -9.23
N LYS A 31 11.26 3.44 -8.42
CA LYS A 31 11.56 4.80 -8.88
C LYS A 31 12.88 4.85 -9.66
N ARG A 32 13.94 4.21 -9.16
CA ARG A 32 15.25 4.12 -9.83
C ARG A 32 15.16 3.39 -11.16
N SER A 33 14.44 2.28 -11.24
CA SER A 33 14.23 1.49 -12.46
C SER A 33 13.55 2.32 -13.54
N LYS A 34 12.55 3.12 -13.18
CA LYS A 34 11.85 4.00 -14.13
C LYS A 34 12.66 5.22 -14.52
N GLN A 35 13.43 5.78 -13.58
CA GLN A 35 14.32 6.90 -13.87
C GLN A 35 15.41 6.51 -14.88
N LYS A 36 15.97 5.30 -14.76
CA LYS A 36 16.95 4.76 -15.73
C LYS A 36 16.34 4.65 -17.13
N VAL A 37 15.14 4.09 -17.24
CA VAL A 37 14.43 3.96 -18.52
C VAL A 37 14.11 5.32 -19.13
N ILE A 38 13.60 6.28 -18.34
CA ILE A 38 13.29 7.64 -18.82
C ILE A 38 14.56 8.37 -19.27
N ASN A 39 15.64 8.31 -18.48
CA ASN A 39 16.91 8.94 -18.87
C ASN A 39 17.45 8.36 -20.17
N HIS A 40 17.29 7.06 -20.41
CA HIS A 40 17.75 6.39 -21.64
C HIS A 40 16.84 6.70 -22.85
N LEU A 41 15.57 7.01 -22.62
CA LEU A 41 14.61 7.39 -23.67
C LEU A 41 14.69 8.89 -24.03
N VAL A 42 15.04 9.76 -23.07
CA VAL A 42 15.19 11.22 -23.29
C VAL A 42 16.43 11.56 -24.13
N VAL A 43 17.43 10.67 -24.18
CA VAL A 43 18.71 10.91 -24.88
C VAL A 43 18.68 10.60 -26.38
N ARG A 44 17.59 10.08 -26.97
CA ARG A 44 17.51 9.81 -28.44
C ARG A 44 16.98 11.03 -29.22
N PRO A 45 17.79 11.72 -30.04
CA PRO A 45 17.31 12.75 -30.96
C PRO A 45 17.09 12.15 -32.36
N GLY A 46 15.93 12.43 -32.98
CA GLY A 46 15.73 12.21 -34.41
C GLY A 46 14.31 11.78 -34.79
N MET A 47 13.38 12.72 -34.94
CA MET A 47 12.09 12.53 -35.62
C MET A 47 11.64 13.85 -36.28
N THR A 48 11.16 13.75 -37.52
CA THR A 48 10.69 14.86 -38.38
C THR A 48 9.42 15.53 -37.84
N ASP A 49 9.32 16.86 -37.96
CA ASP A 49 8.43 17.76 -37.21
C ASP A 49 6.92 17.40 -37.20
N ASN A 50 6.37 16.92 -38.32
CA ASN A 50 4.93 16.61 -38.43
C ASN A 50 4.57 15.29 -37.73
N ASN A 51 5.46 14.31 -37.75
CA ASN A 51 5.29 13.04 -37.04
C ASN A 51 5.72 13.21 -35.57
N ALA A 52 6.64 14.13 -35.29
CA ALA A 52 7.12 14.46 -33.97
C ALA A 52 6.03 15.07 -33.09
N SER A 53 5.17 15.95 -33.62
CA SER A 53 4.06 16.56 -32.87
C SER A 53 3.00 15.56 -32.43
N LEU A 54 2.60 14.63 -33.31
CA LEU A 54 1.65 13.55 -32.97
C LEU A 54 2.27 12.50 -32.03
N ALA A 55 3.54 12.16 -32.24
CA ALA A 55 4.30 11.28 -31.36
C ALA A 55 4.50 11.91 -29.97
N HIS A 56 4.77 13.21 -29.90
CA HIS A 56 4.95 13.96 -28.66
C HIS A 56 3.65 14.02 -27.86
N GLN A 57 2.51 14.33 -28.50
CA GLN A 57 1.20 14.27 -27.82
C GLN A 57 0.86 12.87 -27.30
N THR A 58 1.11 11.83 -28.10
CA THR A 58 0.85 10.44 -27.71
C THR A 58 1.75 10.00 -26.56
N ASN A 59 3.03 10.40 -26.59
CA ASN A 59 4.01 10.09 -25.55
C ASN A 59 3.72 10.85 -24.24
N GLU A 60 3.35 12.12 -24.31
CA GLU A 60 2.89 12.93 -23.16
C GLU A 60 1.65 12.31 -22.49
N ARG A 61 0.64 11.93 -23.27
CA ARG A 61 -0.58 11.28 -22.76
C ARG A 61 -0.28 9.92 -22.13
N SER A 62 0.59 9.13 -22.75
CA SER A 62 1.01 7.82 -22.23
C SER A 62 1.81 7.96 -20.93
N ARG A 63 2.72 8.94 -20.88
CA ARG A 63 3.52 9.29 -19.69
C ARG A 63 2.64 9.76 -18.54
N GLN A 64 1.65 10.61 -18.79
CA GLN A 64 0.68 11.02 -17.76
C GLN A 64 -0.15 9.84 -17.25
N THR A 65 -0.56 8.92 -18.12
CA THR A 65 -1.33 7.74 -17.74
C THR A 65 -0.49 6.80 -16.86
N CYS A 66 0.78 6.59 -17.21
CA CYS A 66 1.73 5.80 -16.43
C CYS A 66 2.00 6.45 -15.05
N LYS A 67 2.23 7.77 -14.99
CA LYS A 67 2.40 8.51 -13.72
C LYS A 67 1.18 8.40 -12.80
N LYS A 68 -0.03 8.51 -13.35
CA LYS A 68 -1.28 8.35 -12.58
C LYS A 68 -1.42 6.93 -12.04
N ALA A 69 -1.08 5.92 -12.84
CA ALA A 69 -1.08 4.54 -12.39
C ALA A 69 -0.08 4.33 -11.25
N GLU A 70 1.15 4.82 -11.39
CA GLU A 70 2.20 4.77 -10.35
C GLU A 70 1.76 5.38 -9.03
N LEU A 71 1.27 6.62 -9.05
CA LEU A 71 0.81 7.30 -7.83
C LEU A 71 -0.29 6.50 -7.12
N ARG A 72 -1.20 5.91 -7.90
CA ARG A 72 -2.26 5.07 -7.36
C ARG A 72 -1.73 3.80 -6.72
N TYR A 73 -0.76 3.12 -7.34
CA TYR A 73 -0.11 1.96 -6.72
C TYR A 73 0.55 2.35 -5.39
N THR A 74 1.27 3.47 -5.37
CA THR A 74 1.92 4.00 -4.16
C THR A 74 0.91 4.38 -3.07
N MET A 75 -0.21 4.99 -3.44
CA MET A 75 -1.29 5.33 -2.50
C MET A 75 -1.94 4.08 -1.92
N VAL A 76 -2.22 3.08 -2.76
CA VAL A 76 -2.80 1.80 -2.31
C VAL A 76 -1.85 1.09 -1.35
N SER A 77 -0.56 0.98 -1.69
CA SER A 77 0.43 0.36 -0.81
C SER A 77 0.61 1.12 0.51
N ALA A 78 0.59 2.46 0.46
CA ALA A 78 0.62 3.28 1.67
C ALA A 78 -0.60 3.05 2.56
N LEU A 79 -1.80 2.93 1.98
CA LEU A 79 -3.03 2.68 2.74
C LEU A 79 -3.09 1.28 3.35
N VAL A 80 -2.63 0.26 2.64
CA VAL A 80 -2.48 -1.09 3.18
C VAL A 80 -1.52 -1.07 4.38
N TYR A 81 -0.40 -0.35 4.27
CA TYR A 81 0.55 -0.18 5.36
C TYR A 81 -0.07 0.53 6.57
N CYS A 82 -0.67 1.70 6.38
CA CYS A 82 -1.32 2.45 7.47
C CYS A 82 -2.39 1.60 8.18
N THR A 83 -3.18 0.84 7.41
CA THR A 83 -4.20 -0.05 7.97
C THR A 83 -3.57 -1.17 8.79
N PHE A 84 -2.52 -1.80 8.28
CA PHE A 84 -1.80 -2.85 9.00
C PHE A 84 -1.23 -2.33 10.34
N THR A 85 -0.59 -1.16 10.32
CA THR A 85 -0.07 -0.48 11.52
C THR A 85 -1.17 -0.17 12.52
N ILE A 86 -2.28 0.45 12.09
CA ILE A 86 -3.39 0.81 12.98
C ILE A 86 -4.05 -0.44 13.58
N CYS A 87 -4.22 -1.50 12.79
CA CYS A 87 -4.82 -2.76 13.26
C CYS A 87 -3.94 -3.51 14.26
N TRP A 88 -2.61 -3.42 14.15
CA TRP A 88 -1.68 -4.12 15.05
C TRP A 88 -1.31 -3.31 16.30
N THR A 89 -1.34 -1.98 16.24
CA THR A 89 -0.93 -1.10 17.35
C THR A 89 -1.65 -1.40 18.69
N PRO A 90 -2.98 -1.64 18.73
CA PRO A 90 -3.68 -1.94 19.97
C PRO A 90 -3.18 -3.22 20.65
N LEU A 91 -2.86 -4.26 19.85
CA LEU A 91 -2.33 -5.51 20.39
C LEU A 91 -0.95 -5.30 21.04
N CYS A 92 -0.11 -4.46 20.44
CA CYS A 92 1.19 -4.09 21.00
C CYS A 92 1.04 -3.37 22.35
N ILE A 93 0.09 -2.43 22.44
CA ILE A 93 -0.20 -1.69 23.69
C ILE A 93 -0.71 -2.65 24.76
N VAL A 94 -1.65 -3.54 24.42
CA VAL A 94 -2.18 -4.54 25.37
C VAL A 94 -1.09 -5.48 25.88
N HIS A 95 -0.19 -5.95 25.01
CA HIS A 95 0.94 -6.77 25.43
C HIS A 95 1.90 -6.04 26.36
N LEU A 96 2.15 -4.75 26.12
CA LEU A 96 3.00 -3.93 26.97
C LEU A 96 2.36 -3.66 28.33
N VAL A 97 1.06 -3.33 28.36
CA VAL A 97 0.32 -3.04 29.59
C VAL A 97 0.08 -4.30 30.42
N ASN A 98 -0.23 -5.43 29.79
CA ASN A 98 -0.49 -6.70 30.50
C ASN A 98 0.71 -7.23 31.28
N ARG A 99 1.94 -6.81 30.92
CA ARG A 99 3.13 -7.12 31.72
C ARG A 99 3.17 -6.42 33.08
N ASN A 100 2.53 -5.25 33.18
CA ASN A 100 2.60 -4.39 34.36
C ASN A 100 1.28 -4.40 35.15
N SER A 101 0.15 -4.68 34.50
CA SER A 101 -1.17 -4.79 35.13
C SER A 101 -2.07 -5.71 34.29
N PRO A 102 -2.85 -6.62 34.90
CA PRO A 102 -3.75 -7.47 34.15
C PRO A 102 -4.74 -6.65 33.30
N VAL A 103 -4.81 -6.96 32.01
CA VAL A 103 -5.73 -6.32 31.06
C VAL A 103 -7.02 -7.13 30.97
N ALA A 104 -8.17 -6.46 30.93
CA ALA A 104 -9.47 -7.11 30.86
C ALA A 104 -9.67 -7.92 29.56
N SER A 105 -10.31 -9.08 29.66
CA SER A 105 -10.46 -10.04 28.54
C SER A 105 -11.20 -9.47 27.33
N TRP A 106 -12.13 -8.52 27.52
CA TRP A 106 -12.82 -7.86 26.42
C TRP A 106 -11.86 -7.06 25.52
N VAL A 107 -10.78 -6.49 26.07
CA VAL A 107 -9.79 -5.73 25.30
C VAL A 107 -9.06 -6.63 24.31
N TYR A 108 -8.75 -7.87 24.70
CA TYR A 108 -8.17 -8.87 23.80
C TYR A 108 -9.13 -9.21 22.65
N HIS A 109 -10.42 -9.36 22.92
CA HIS A 109 -11.42 -9.61 21.88
C HIS A 109 -11.49 -8.47 20.86
N TYR A 110 -11.42 -7.21 21.31
CA TYR A 110 -11.36 -6.06 20.41
C TYR A 110 -10.08 -6.04 19.56
N CYS A 111 -8.92 -6.37 20.14
CA CYS A 111 -7.68 -6.48 19.38
C CYS A 111 -7.78 -7.57 18.30
N PHE A 112 -8.34 -8.74 18.62
CA PHE A 112 -8.55 -9.80 17.64
C PHE A 112 -9.52 -9.38 16.54
N LEU A 113 -10.62 -8.71 16.88
CA LEU A 113 -11.55 -8.15 15.90
C LEU A 113 -10.86 -7.17 14.94
N LEU A 114 -10.02 -6.26 15.46
CA LEU A 114 -9.26 -5.32 14.62
C LEU A 114 -8.31 -6.02 13.65
N ILE A 115 -7.64 -7.09 14.08
CA ILE A 115 -6.74 -7.88 13.24
C ILE A 115 -7.52 -8.61 12.15
N TYR A 116 -8.67 -9.22 12.48
CA TYR A 116 -9.53 -9.86 11.49
C TYR A 116 -10.08 -8.87 10.45
N THR A 117 -10.38 -7.65 10.89
CA THR A 117 -10.89 -6.58 10.01
C THR A 117 -9.84 -6.13 8.97
N ASN A 118 -8.54 -6.33 9.24
CA ASN A 118 -7.45 -6.05 8.30
C ASN A 118 -7.64 -6.78 6.95
N SER A 119 -8.13 -8.03 6.99
CA SER A 119 -8.44 -8.81 5.79
C SER A 119 -9.64 -8.26 5.03
N CYS A 120 -10.67 -7.77 5.75
CA CYS A 120 -11.87 -7.18 5.18
C CYS A 120 -11.62 -5.80 4.55
N LEU A 121 -10.62 -5.05 5.03
CA LEU A 121 -10.28 -3.72 4.53
C LEU A 121 -9.60 -3.74 3.16
N ASN A 122 -9.00 -4.86 2.78
CA ASN A 122 -8.39 -5.02 1.45
C ASN A 122 -9.38 -4.69 0.31
N PRO A 123 -10.58 -5.33 0.23
CA PRO A 123 -11.65 -4.92 -0.70
C PRO A 123 -12.03 -3.43 -0.64
N PHE A 124 -12.06 -2.79 0.53
CA PHE A 124 -12.42 -1.37 0.66
C PHE A 124 -11.33 -0.44 0.14
N ILE A 125 -10.06 -0.74 0.42
CA ILE A 125 -8.91 -0.01 -0.12
C ILE A 125 -8.94 -0.13 -1.65
N TYR A 126 -9.11 -1.34 -2.19
CA TYR A 126 -9.21 -1.54 -3.62
C TYR A 126 -10.50 -0.95 -4.21
N ALA A 127 -11.64 -0.96 -3.53
CA ALA A 127 -12.89 -0.38 -4.04
C ALA A 127 -12.87 1.16 -4.04
N GLY A 128 -12.31 1.79 -3.01
CA GLY A 128 -12.21 3.25 -2.92
C GLY A 128 -11.30 3.84 -4.00
N LEU A 129 -10.12 3.24 -4.17
CA LEU A 129 -9.11 3.74 -5.13
C LEU A 129 -9.32 3.17 -6.53
N ASN A 130 -10.03 2.04 -6.64
CA ASN A 130 -10.32 1.16 -7.78
C ASN A 130 -11.40 1.60 -8.81
N ARG A 131 -11.31 2.68 -9.61
CA ARG A 131 -12.42 3.06 -10.53
C ARG A 131 -12.87 1.92 -11.47
N ASN A 132 -11.97 1.02 -11.86
CA ASN A 132 -12.32 -0.19 -12.63
C ASN A 132 -12.99 -1.26 -11.75
N PHE A 133 -12.57 -1.39 -10.48
CA PHE A 133 -13.20 -2.28 -9.51
C PHE A 133 -14.66 -1.86 -9.22
N ARG A 134 -14.89 -0.55 -9.01
CA ARG A 134 -16.25 0.01 -8.86
C ARG A 134 -17.14 -0.23 -10.09
N ARG A 135 -16.54 -0.15 -11.29
CA ARG A 135 -17.26 -0.49 -12.54
C ARG A 135 -17.64 -1.96 -12.60
N LYS A 136 -16.72 -2.87 -12.25
CA LYS A 136 -17.00 -4.32 -12.23
C LYS A 136 -18.04 -4.71 -11.17
N ILE A 137 -17.99 -4.14 -9.97
CA ILE A 137 -19.01 -4.34 -8.94
C ILE A 137 -20.38 -3.87 -9.44
N LYS A 138 -20.46 -2.69 -10.07
CA LYS A 138 -21.72 -2.20 -10.66
C LYS A 138 -22.23 -3.07 -11.80
N GLN A 139 -21.36 -3.74 -12.55
CA GLN A 139 -21.77 -4.68 -13.59
C GLN A 139 -22.30 -5.98 -12.99
N LEU A 140 -21.60 -6.55 -12.00
CA LEU A 140 -22.06 -7.75 -11.29
C LEU A 140 -23.42 -7.52 -10.60
N LEU A 141 -23.59 -6.41 -9.91
CA LEU A 141 -24.87 -6.03 -9.28
C LEU A 141 -26.01 -5.77 -10.27
N ARG A 142 -25.71 -5.50 -11.55
CA ARG A 142 -26.76 -5.39 -12.58
C ARG A 142 -27.12 -6.76 -13.16
N LEU A 143 -26.16 -7.66 -13.25
CA LEU A 143 -26.37 -9.04 -13.73
C LEU A 143 -27.11 -9.93 -12.71
N GLU A 144 -27.15 -9.56 -11.44
CA GLU A 144 -27.93 -10.24 -10.39
C GLU A 144 -29.40 -9.77 -10.34
N VAL A 145 -29.75 -8.70 -11.07
CA VAL A 145 -31.08 -8.07 -11.02
C VAL A 145 -31.91 -8.39 -12.28
N ASP A 146 -31.32 -9.07 -13.26
CA ASP A 146 -32.00 -9.63 -14.45
C ASP A 146 -32.23 -11.14 -14.27
#